data_AF-A0A520MPA0-F1
#
_entry.id   AF-A0A520MPA0-F1
#
_cell.length_a   1.000
_cell.length_b   1.000
_cell.length_c   1.000
_cell.angle_alpha   90.00
_cell.angle_beta   90.00
_cell.angle_gamma   90.00
#
_symmetry.space_group_name_H-M   'P 1'
#
loop_
_entity.id
_entity.type
_entity.pdbx_description
1 polymer ?
#
loop_
_entity_poly.entity_id
_entity_poly.type
_entity_poly.pdbx_seq_one_letter_code
_entity_poly.pdbx_strand_id
1 'polypeptide(L)'
;MDVENPGSWVALAIVLTSILTAWALNYSAPKVRVFGTCLAALGCFAVAAWFLFFVVSSGLLENPKPNQTPLDSAKPALLWVQATISLLVGLFLLFIARGQSKSNSILVLSSGNEHDRYGRVSRILHWMIAILFLSLIPMGIFASMIPEDTEYRRAYYVTHKTLGVSVFFLVLFRLAWNSFSKRPALSDSLTSKEKKLAHGAHITLYFIMLAVPVTGFLMTSYHGYGTFFFIWELPPLWEQSDIYIVWGGVHKYLLPYLLYIVLGAHVLGALKHQYIDKHDNTFKRMVS
;
A
#
# COMPACT_ATOMS: atom_id res chain seq x y z
N MET A 1 -17.84 -25.15 -4.15
CA MET A 1 -16.61 -24.33 -4.15
C MET A 1 -16.56 -23.64 -5.50
N ASP A 2 -16.94 -22.37 -5.57
CA ASP A 2 -16.79 -21.57 -6.81
C ASP A 2 -15.29 -21.27 -6.98
N VAL A 3 -14.59 -22.15 -7.68
CA VAL A 3 -13.14 -22.07 -7.92
C VAL A 3 -12.77 -20.88 -8.83
N GLU A 4 -13.75 -20.19 -9.41
CA GLU A 4 -13.56 -19.07 -10.34
C GLU A 4 -14.07 -17.75 -9.77
N ASN A 5 -13.48 -17.26 -8.67
CA ASN A 5 -13.66 -15.86 -8.32
C ASN A 5 -12.64 -15.00 -9.10
N PRO A 6 -13.06 -14.18 -10.08
CA PRO A 6 -12.13 -13.38 -10.88
C PRO A 6 -11.29 -12.42 -10.00
N GLY A 7 -11.79 -12.02 -8.82
CA GLY A 7 -11.05 -11.19 -7.88
C GLY A 7 -9.76 -11.83 -7.36
N SER A 8 -9.71 -13.16 -7.24
CA SER A 8 -8.50 -13.87 -6.78
C SER A 8 -7.38 -13.81 -7.82
N TRP A 9 -7.73 -13.89 -9.11
CA TRP A 9 -6.78 -13.74 -10.22
C TRP A 9 -6.27 -12.30 -10.35
N VAL A 10 -7.16 -11.31 -10.16
CA VAL A 10 -6.75 -9.90 -10.10
C VAL A 10 -5.79 -9.66 -8.94
N ALA A 11 -6.08 -10.19 -7.75
CA ALA A 11 -5.20 -10.08 -6.59
C ALA A 11 -3.83 -10.71 -6.86
N LEU A 12 -3.80 -11.90 -7.48
CA LEU A 12 -2.55 -12.56 -7.86
C LEU A 12 -1.73 -11.73 -8.84
N ALA A 13 -2.35 -11.17 -9.87
CA ALA A 13 -1.68 -10.30 -10.83
C ALA A 13 -1.06 -9.06 -10.15
N ILE A 14 -1.78 -8.44 -9.21
CA ILE A 14 -1.29 -7.28 -8.44
C ILE A 14 -0.10 -7.69 -7.53
N VAL A 15 -0.20 -8.83 -6.85
CA VAL A 15 0.89 -9.35 -6.00
C VAL A 15 2.14 -9.65 -6.84
N LEU A 16 2.01 -10.37 -7.95
CA LEU A 16 3.12 -10.69 -8.84
C LEU A 16 3.76 -9.42 -9.43
N THR A 17 2.94 -8.44 -9.81
CA THR A 17 3.42 -7.14 -10.30
C THR A 17 4.20 -6.38 -9.22
N SER A 18 3.74 -6.42 -7.96
CA SER A 18 4.45 -5.80 -6.84
C SER A 18 5.80 -6.46 -6.57
N ILE A 19 5.89 -7.79 -6.69
CA ILE A 19 7.13 -8.56 -6.54
C ILE A 19 8.11 -8.17 -7.64
N LEU A 20 7.67 -8.22 -8.89
CA LEU A 20 8.50 -7.88 -10.05
C LEU A 20 9.02 -6.44 -9.97
N THR A 21 8.13 -5.49 -9.63
CA THR A 21 8.48 -4.07 -9.50
C THR A 21 9.49 -3.86 -8.38
N ALA A 22 9.24 -4.42 -7.19
CA ALA A 22 10.15 -4.30 -6.05
C ALA A 22 11.51 -4.96 -6.30
N TRP A 23 11.53 -6.12 -6.95
CA TRP A 23 12.78 -6.77 -7.37
C TRP A 23 13.55 -5.89 -8.37
N ALA A 24 12.88 -5.41 -9.41
CA ALA A 24 13.49 -4.60 -10.47
C ALA A 24 14.08 -3.29 -9.94
N LEU A 25 13.37 -2.59 -9.06
CA LEU A 25 13.84 -1.36 -8.38
C LEU A 25 15.12 -1.56 -7.57
N ASN A 26 15.40 -2.79 -7.14
CA ASN A 26 16.54 -3.14 -6.29
C ASN A 26 17.56 -4.03 -7.00
N TYR A 27 17.46 -4.14 -8.33
CA TYR A 27 18.38 -4.93 -9.13
C TYR A 27 19.72 -4.21 -9.36
N SER A 28 20.79 -5.00 -9.52
CA SER A 28 22.16 -4.49 -9.64
C SER A 28 22.39 -3.64 -10.89
N ALA A 29 21.83 -4.08 -12.03
CA ALA A 29 21.98 -3.39 -13.31
C ALA A 29 21.04 -2.16 -13.42
N PRO A 30 21.56 -0.98 -13.85
CA PRO A 30 20.76 0.25 -13.93
C PRO A 30 19.59 0.15 -14.91
N LYS A 31 19.75 -0.52 -16.06
CA LYS A 31 18.67 -0.71 -17.05
C LYS A 31 17.45 -1.45 -16.45
N VAL A 32 17.68 -2.42 -15.56
CA VAL A 32 16.60 -3.15 -14.89
C VAL A 32 15.91 -2.27 -13.84
N ARG A 33 16.64 -1.38 -13.17
CA ARG A 33 16.04 -0.40 -12.26
C ARG A 33 15.17 0.62 -12.99
N VAL A 34 15.61 1.10 -14.16
CA VAL A 34 14.78 1.95 -15.04
C VAL A 34 13.48 1.24 -15.39
N PHE A 35 13.55 -0.05 -15.77
CA PHE A 35 12.38 -0.87 -16.00
C PHE A 35 11.47 -0.95 -14.76
N GLY A 36 12.04 -1.17 -13.57
CA GLY A 36 11.29 -1.15 -12.31
C GLY A 36 10.60 0.19 -12.03
N THR A 37 11.27 1.31 -12.28
CA THR A 37 10.69 2.66 -12.14
C THR A 37 9.56 2.89 -13.15
N CYS A 38 9.70 2.43 -14.39
CA CYS A 38 8.64 2.48 -15.40
C CYS A 38 7.45 1.59 -15.03
N LEU A 39 7.67 0.40 -14.46
CA LEU A 39 6.59 -0.46 -13.95
C LEU A 39 5.84 0.21 -12.79
N ALA A 40 6.55 0.86 -11.86
CA ALA A 40 5.92 1.63 -10.80
C ALA A 40 5.08 2.80 -11.36
N ALA A 41 5.60 3.52 -12.36
CA ALA A 41 4.86 4.58 -13.05
C ALA A 41 3.59 4.04 -13.75
N LEU A 42 3.69 2.89 -14.41
CA LEU A 42 2.55 2.22 -15.03
C LEU A 42 1.50 1.82 -13.99
N GLY A 43 1.91 1.35 -12.81
CA GLY A 43 0.99 1.08 -11.69
C GLY A 43 0.24 2.34 -11.25
N CYS A 44 0.92 3.49 -11.16
CA CYS A 44 0.28 4.77 -10.86
C CYS A 44 -0.71 5.19 -11.96
N PHE A 45 -0.36 5.03 -13.24
CA PHE A 45 -1.28 5.30 -14.34
C PHE A 45 -2.46 4.33 -14.37
N ALA A 46 -2.27 3.07 -13.99
CA ALA A 46 -3.36 2.10 -13.88
C ALA A 46 -4.37 2.50 -12.82
N VAL A 47 -3.94 3.04 -11.67
CA VAL A 47 -4.86 3.59 -10.65
C VAL A 47 -5.61 4.81 -11.18
N ALA A 48 -4.93 5.73 -11.85
CA ALA A 48 -5.56 6.92 -12.43
C ALA A 48 -6.56 6.53 -13.55
N ALA A 49 -6.19 5.59 -14.42
CA ALA A 49 -7.03 5.07 -15.48
C ALA A 49 -8.24 4.29 -14.94
N TRP A 50 -8.05 3.45 -13.91
CA TRP A 50 -9.14 2.79 -13.21
C TRP A 50 -10.15 3.81 -12.67
N PHE A 51 -9.68 4.90 -12.07
CA PHE A 51 -10.58 5.95 -11.61
C PHE A 51 -11.31 6.64 -12.78
N LEU A 52 -10.56 7.16 -13.76
CA LEU A 52 -11.12 7.97 -14.84
C LEU A 52 -12.01 7.20 -15.82
N PHE A 53 -11.69 5.94 -16.10
CA PHE A 53 -12.40 5.16 -17.11
C PHE A 53 -13.38 4.16 -16.53
N PHE A 54 -13.18 3.69 -15.29
CA PHE A 54 -14.09 2.74 -14.66
C PHE A 54 -14.94 3.40 -13.57
N VAL A 55 -14.34 4.10 -12.59
CA VAL A 55 -15.13 4.69 -11.49
C VAL A 55 -16.06 5.78 -12.00
N VAL A 56 -15.57 6.72 -12.80
CA VAL A 56 -16.38 7.82 -13.35
C VAL A 56 -17.47 7.31 -14.30
N SER A 57 -17.22 6.26 -15.07
CA SER A 57 -18.21 5.72 -16.02
C SER A 57 -19.22 4.76 -15.37
N SER A 58 -18.93 4.24 -14.17
CA SER A 58 -19.76 3.24 -13.51
C SER A 58 -21.08 3.77 -12.92
N GLY A 59 -21.32 5.08 -12.95
CA GLY A 59 -22.49 5.69 -12.29
C GLY A 59 -22.35 5.79 -10.76
N LEU A 60 -21.23 5.34 -10.19
CA LEU A 60 -21.01 5.24 -8.74
C LEU A 60 -20.80 6.61 -8.08
N LEU A 61 -20.27 7.59 -8.81
CA LEU A 61 -20.11 8.94 -8.26
C LEU A 61 -21.45 9.69 -8.21
N GLU A 62 -22.37 9.35 -9.11
CA GLU A 62 -23.72 9.89 -9.19
C GLU A 62 -24.65 9.22 -8.18
N ASN A 63 -24.54 7.89 -8.02
CA ASN A 63 -25.39 7.08 -7.14
C ASN A 63 -24.56 6.19 -6.20
N PRO A 64 -23.78 6.77 -5.27
CA PRO A 64 -23.02 5.99 -4.31
C PRO A 64 -23.95 5.32 -3.28
N LYS A 65 -23.44 4.27 -2.61
CA LYS A 65 -24.07 3.73 -1.40
C LYS A 65 -24.38 4.88 -0.41
N PRO A 66 -25.56 4.91 0.25
CA PRO A 66 -25.88 5.95 1.21
C PRO A 66 -24.82 6.11 2.31
N ASN A 67 -24.52 7.37 2.64
CA ASN A 67 -23.58 7.71 3.70
C ASN A 67 -24.04 7.10 5.03
N GLN A 68 -23.15 6.36 5.68
CA GLN A 68 -23.34 5.82 7.03
C GLN A 68 -22.93 6.85 8.08
N THR A 69 -21.99 7.75 7.74
CA THR A 69 -21.50 8.84 8.60
C THR A 69 -21.30 10.13 7.77
N PRO A 70 -21.27 11.31 8.39
CA PRO A 70 -20.99 12.57 7.67
C PRO A 70 -19.66 12.56 6.91
N LEU A 71 -18.66 11.84 7.42
CA LEU A 71 -17.34 11.70 6.79
C LEU A 71 -17.39 11.00 5.43
N ASP A 72 -18.42 10.17 5.18
CA ASP A 72 -18.55 9.44 3.92
C ASP A 72 -18.75 10.37 2.71
N SER A 73 -19.30 11.56 2.93
CA SER A 73 -19.47 12.59 1.91
C SER A 73 -18.16 13.04 1.25
N ALA A 74 -17.02 12.87 1.93
CA ALA A 74 -15.71 13.23 1.41
C ALA A 74 -15.11 12.18 0.45
N LYS A 75 -15.64 10.95 0.42
CA LYS A 75 -15.04 9.83 -0.33
C LYS A 75 -14.91 10.07 -1.84
N PRO A 76 -15.91 10.62 -2.56
CA PRO A 76 -15.74 10.97 -3.97
C PRO A 76 -14.56 11.92 -4.21
N ALA A 77 -14.44 12.97 -3.37
CA ALA A 77 -13.34 13.93 -3.46
C ALA A 77 -11.99 13.28 -3.15
N LEU A 78 -11.92 12.37 -2.18
CA LEU A 78 -10.70 11.63 -1.86
C LEU A 78 -10.25 10.75 -3.04
N LEU A 79 -11.17 10.10 -3.77
CA LEU A 79 -10.82 9.32 -4.95
C LEU A 79 -10.27 10.21 -6.09
N TRP A 80 -10.87 11.39 -6.31
CA TRP A 80 -10.33 12.39 -7.25
C TRP A 80 -8.91 12.81 -6.88
N VAL A 81 -8.69 13.18 -5.61
CA VAL A 81 -7.36 13.56 -5.09
C VAL A 81 -6.35 12.44 -5.32
N GLN A 82 -6.72 11.18 -5.04
CA GLN A 82 -5.85 10.03 -5.25
C GLN A 82 -5.54 9.79 -6.73
N ALA A 83 -6.52 9.91 -7.61
CA ALA A 83 -6.31 9.77 -9.06
C ALA A 83 -5.36 10.85 -9.58
N THR A 84 -5.54 12.10 -9.17
CA THR A 84 -4.64 13.21 -9.53
C THR A 84 -3.23 13.00 -8.99
N ILE A 85 -3.08 12.66 -7.71
CA ILE A 85 -1.76 12.37 -7.11
C ILE A 85 -1.09 11.22 -7.87
N SER A 86 -1.83 10.15 -8.15
CA SER A 86 -1.29 8.99 -8.86
C SER A 86 -0.80 9.36 -10.26
N LEU A 87 -1.57 10.16 -11.01
CA LEU A 87 -1.15 10.65 -12.32
C LEU A 87 0.14 11.47 -12.24
N LEU A 88 0.22 12.41 -11.30
CA LEU A 88 1.40 13.27 -11.11
C LEU A 88 2.63 12.46 -10.68
N VAL A 89 2.46 11.50 -9.76
CA VAL A 89 3.53 10.59 -9.34
C VAL A 89 4.00 9.72 -10.49
N GLY A 90 3.09 9.20 -11.32
CA GLY A 90 3.44 8.43 -12.52
C GLY A 90 4.32 9.23 -13.48
N LEU A 91 3.94 10.48 -13.77
CA LEU A 91 4.73 11.39 -14.62
C LEU A 91 6.10 11.71 -13.98
N PHE A 92 6.13 11.94 -12.68
CA PHE A 92 7.37 12.16 -11.94
C PHE A 92 8.30 10.94 -12.00
N LEU A 93 7.76 9.73 -11.84
CA LEU A 93 8.53 8.49 -11.95
C LEU A 93 9.11 8.29 -13.36
N LEU A 94 8.38 8.67 -14.42
CA LEU A 94 8.95 8.67 -15.78
C LEU A 94 10.11 9.67 -15.93
N PHE A 95 10.01 10.84 -15.30
CA PHE A 95 11.12 11.80 -15.23
C PHE A 95 12.34 11.20 -14.51
N ILE A 96 12.13 10.53 -13.37
CA ILE A 96 13.19 9.80 -12.66
C ILE A 96 13.79 8.69 -13.51
N ALA A 97 12.96 7.89 -14.20
CA ALA A 97 13.41 6.81 -15.08
C ALA A 97 14.29 7.34 -16.21
N ARG A 98 13.95 8.50 -16.79
CA ARG A 98 14.77 9.19 -17.81
C ARG A 98 16.11 9.68 -17.25
N GLY A 99 16.16 10.09 -15.98
CA GLY A 99 17.41 10.41 -15.30
C GLY A 99 18.27 9.18 -15.07
N GLN A 100 17.65 8.10 -14.56
CA GLN A 100 18.30 6.82 -14.30
C GLN A 100 18.87 6.16 -15.55
N SER A 101 18.21 6.31 -16.72
CA SER A 101 18.67 5.71 -17.98
C SER A 101 19.99 6.28 -18.50
N LYS A 102 20.38 7.46 -18.02
CA LYS A 102 21.68 8.08 -18.31
C LYS A 102 22.80 7.59 -17.38
N SER A 103 22.47 6.86 -16.31
CA SER A 103 23.43 6.40 -15.32
C SER A 103 23.92 4.98 -15.63
N ASN A 104 25.22 4.77 -15.45
CA ASN A 104 25.87 3.46 -15.52
C ASN A 104 26.20 2.90 -14.13
N SER A 105 25.69 3.49 -13.06
CA SER A 105 26.01 3.05 -11.69
C SER A 105 25.45 1.66 -11.40
N ILE A 106 26.34 0.78 -10.92
CA ILE A 106 25.96 -0.55 -10.45
C ILE A 106 25.53 -0.45 -8.99
N LEU A 107 24.39 -1.06 -8.66
CA LEU A 107 23.88 -1.11 -7.30
C LEU A 107 24.36 -2.39 -6.62
N VAL A 108 25.36 -2.25 -5.76
CA VAL A 108 25.81 -3.36 -4.90
C VAL A 108 25.02 -3.30 -3.59
N LEU A 109 24.31 -4.39 -3.29
CA LEU A 109 23.58 -4.60 -2.04
C LEU A 109 23.88 -5.99 -1.53
N SER A 110 24.28 -6.09 -0.26
CA SER A 110 24.25 -7.33 0.48
C SER A 110 22.79 -7.80 0.70
N SER A 111 22.63 -9.09 1.02
CA SER A 111 21.30 -9.65 1.31
C SER A 111 20.71 -9.06 2.61
N GLY A 112 21.55 -8.94 3.64
CA GLY A 112 21.24 -8.34 4.94
C GLY A 112 21.47 -6.83 4.98
N ASN A 113 20.97 -6.18 6.03
CA ASN A 113 21.24 -4.80 6.36
C ASN A 113 22.69 -4.59 6.80
N GLU A 114 23.23 -3.43 6.45
CA GLU A 114 24.53 -2.91 6.86
C GLU A 114 24.33 -1.81 7.92
N HIS A 115 25.42 -1.23 8.43
CA HIS A 115 25.37 -0.25 9.51
C HIS A 115 24.58 1.02 9.14
N ASP A 116 24.72 1.48 7.90
CA ASP A 116 24.13 2.71 7.37
C ASP A 116 23.07 2.47 6.28
N ARG A 117 23.03 1.28 5.68
CA ARG A 117 22.17 0.96 4.52
C ARG A 117 21.33 -0.30 4.69
N TYR A 118 20.10 -0.29 4.17
CA TYR A 118 19.27 -1.49 4.14
C TYR A 118 19.71 -2.44 3.03
N GLY A 119 19.69 -3.73 3.35
CA GLY A 119 19.97 -4.82 2.43
C GLY A 119 18.88 -5.04 1.39
N ARG A 120 19.18 -5.91 0.42
CA ARG A 120 18.27 -6.25 -0.67
C ARG A 120 16.92 -6.78 -0.18
N VAL A 121 16.92 -7.70 0.80
CA VAL A 121 15.68 -8.31 1.32
C VAL A 121 14.78 -7.26 1.97
N SER A 122 15.34 -6.42 2.85
CA SER A 122 14.59 -5.34 3.53
C SER A 122 13.97 -4.34 2.55
N ARG A 123 14.70 -4.02 1.47
CA ARG A 123 14.25 -3.09 0.43
C ARG A 123 13.15 -3.71 -0.44
N ILE A 124 13.31 -4.96 -0.89
CA ILE A 124 12.27 -5.67 -1.65
C ILE A 124 10.98 -5.76 -0.84
N LEU A 125 11.06 -6.22 0.42
CA LEU A 125 9.89 -6.29 1.30
C LEU A 125 9.22 -4.92 1.50
N HIS A 126 10.02 -3.86 1.61
CA HIS A 126 9.46 -2.51 1.77
C HIS A 126 8.67 -2.10 0.55
N TRP A 127 9.25 -2.23 -0.64
CA TRP A 127 8.62 -1.80 -1.88
C TRP A 127 7.42 -2.66 -2.24
N MET A 128 7.46 -3.97 -1.98
CA MET A 128 6.28 -4.84 -2.12
C MET A 128 5.13 -4.36 -1.23
N ILE A 129 5.40 -4.17 0.07
CA ILE A 129 4.40 -3.70 1.03
C ILE A 129 3.90 -2.32 0.63
N ALA A 130 4.79 -1.39 0.26
CA ALA A 130 4.41 -0.03 -0.12
C ALA A 130 3.49 -0.03 -1.35
N ILE A 131 3.82 -0.79 -2.40
CA ILE A 131 2.99 -0.89 -3.61
C ILE A 131 1.61 -1.44 -3.26
N LEU A 132 1.55 -2.59 -2.60
CA LEU A 132 0.28 -3.24 -2.25
C LEU A 132 -0.56 -2.38 -1.30
N PHE A 133 0.07 -1.78 -0.30
CA PHE A 133 -0.62 -0.99 0.71
C PHE A 133 -1.12 0.35 0.13
N LEU A 134 -0.37 0.98 -0.78
CA LEU A 134 -0.84 2.16 -1.50
C LEU A 134 -1.99 1.83 -2.46
N SER A 135 -2.01 0.65 -3.10
CA SER A 135 -3.15 0.19 -3.90
C SER A 135 -4.40 -0.03 -3.04
N LEU A 136 -4.24 -0.53 -1.82
CA LEU A 136 -5.37 -0.79 -0.91
C LEU A 136 -6.11 0.47 -0.46
N ILE A 137 -5.50 1.65 -0.49
CA ILE A 137 -6.13 2.89 -0.02
C ILE A 137 -7.32 3.31 -0.90
N PRO A 138 -7.14 3.60 -2.21
CA PRO A 138 -8.27 3.89 -3.09
C PRO A 138 -9.25 2.72 -3.15
N MET A 139 -8.76 1.47 -3.01
CA MET A 139 -9.62 0.31 -2.95
C MET A 139 -10.55 0.30 -1.74
N GLY A 140 -10.05 0.63 -0.54
CA GLY A 140 -10.87 0.69 0.66
C GLY A 140 -11.95 1.76 0.57
N ILE A 141 -11.61 2.94 0.03
CA ILE A 141 -12.56 4.03 -0.18
C ILE A 141 -13.65 3.59 -1.15
N PHE A 142 -13.26 3.12 -2.33
CA PHE A 142 -14.20 2.68 -3.36
C PHE A 142 -15.06 1.52 -2.88
N ALA A 143 -14.47 0.50 -2.26
CA ALA A 143 -15.19 -0.65 -1.69
C ALA A 143 -16.34 -0.22 -0.75
N SER A 144 -16.17 0.87 0.00
CA SER A 144 -17.19 1.38 0.91
C SER A 144 -18.33 2.16 0.22
N MET A 145 -18.18 2.50 -1.06
CA MET A 145 -19.15 3.27 -1.85
C MET A 145 -19.96 2.39 -2.83
N ILE A 146 -19.49 1.18 -3.15
CA ILE A 146 -20.19 0.28 -4.07
C ILE A 146 -21.60 -0.03 -3.49
N PRO A 147 -22.68 0.09 -4.27
CA PRO A 147 -24.00 -0.43 -3.91
C PRO A 147 -23.99 -1.95 -3.67
N GLU A 148 -25.04 -2.50 -3.04
CA GLU A 148 -25.04 -3.91 -2.64
C GLU A 148 -25.31 -4.88 -3.80
N ASP A 149 -26.12 -4.44 -4.76
CA ASP A 149 -26.58 -5.13 -5.96
C ASP A 149 -25.61 -5.03 -7.16
N THR A 150 -24.48 -4.35 -6.99
CA THR A 150 -23.50 -4.16 -8.06
C THR A 150 -22.74 -5.45 -8.40
N GLU A 151 -22.76 -5.88 -9.67
CA GLU A 151 -22.19 -7.13 -10.16
C GLU A 151 -20.70 -7.34 -9.77
N TYR A 152 -19.86 -6.32 -9.96
CA TYR A 152 -18.42 -6.41 -9.70
C TYR A 152 -18.05 -6.35 -8.21
N ARG A 153 -19.01 -6.09 -7.31
CA ARG A 153 -18.77 -5.90 -5.87
C ARG A 153 -18.05 -7.09 -5.24
N ARG A 154 -18.52 -8.31 -5.51
CA ARG A 154 -17.97 -9.55 -4.95
C ARG A 154 -16.51 -9.70 -5.33
N ALA A 155 -16.20 -9.59 -6.62
CA ALA A 155 -14.84 -9.70 -7.14
C ALA A 155 -13.93 -8.63 -6.52
N TYR A 156 -14.40 -7.38 -6.43
CA TYR A 156 -13.64 -6.28 -5.84
C TYR A 156 -13.30 -6.52 -4.36
N TYR A 157 -14.28 -7.01 -3.59
CA TYR A 157 -14.07 -7.33 -2.17
C TYR A 157 -13.10 -8.49 -1.99
N VAL A 158 -13.16 -9.52 -2.84
CA VAL A 158 -12.18 -10.61 -2.82
C VAL A 158 -10.77 -10.10 -3.13
N THR A 159 -10.63 -9.22 -4.14
CA THR A 159 -9.34 -8.59 -4.43
C THR A 159 -8.82 -7.82 -3.23
N HIS A 160 -9.63 -6.90 -2.67
CA HIS A 160 -9.24 -6.08 -1.51
C HIS A 160 -8.85 -6.92 -0.30
N LYS A 161 -9.67 -7.91 0.07
CA LYS A 161 -9.40 -8.82 1.20
C LYS A 161 -8.12 -9.62 0.98
N THR A 162 -7.93 -10.21 -0.21
CA THR A 162 -6.73 -11.00 -0.54
C THR A 162 -5.46 -10.16 -0.45
N LEU A 163 -5.48 -8.93 -0.98
CA LEU A 163 -4.35 -8.00 -0.88
C LEU A 163 -4.08 -7.58 0.58
N GLY A 164 -5.13 -7.32 1.38
CA GLY A 164 -5.00 -7.00 2.80
C GLY A 164 -4.34 -8.13 3.60
N VAL A 165 -4.75 -9.38 3.38
CA VAL A 165 -4.14 -10.57 3.99
C VAL A 165 -2.70 -10.76 3.50
N SER A 166 -2.42 -10.49 2.22
CA SER A 166 -1.05 -10.55 1.68
C SER A 166 -0.12 -9.55 2.37
N VAL A 167 -0.57 -8.30 2.54
CA VAL A 167 0.20 -7.27 3.27
C VAL A 167 0.43 -7.69 4.73
N PHE A 168 -0.58 -8.23 5.41
CA PHE A 168 -0.45 -8.73 6.77
C PHE A 168 0.71 -9.73 6.91
N PHE A 169 0.73 -10.78 6.08
CA PHE A 169 1.81 -11.78 6.12
C PHE A 169 3.17 -11.21 5.70
N LEU A 170 3.22 -10.32 4.72
CA LEU A 170 4.46 -9.64 4.32
C LEU A 170 5.03 -8.78 5.46
N VAL A 171 4.18 -8.12 6.24
CA VAL A 171 4.60 -7.33 7.40
C VAL A 171 5.11 -8.23 8.52
N LEU A 172 4.45 -9.36 8.80
CA LEU A 172 4.95 -10.37 9.75
C LEU A 172 6.32 -10.91 9.31
N PHE A 173 6.47 -11.26 8.04
CA PHE A 173 7.76 -11.70 7.48
C PHE A 173 8.82 -10.61 7.59
N ARG A 174 8.46 -9.34 7.32
CA ARG A 174 9.36 -8.20 7.51
C ARG A 174 9.77 -8.04 8.97
N LEU A 175 8.86 -8.20 9.94
CA LEU A 175 9.19 -8.14 11.37
C LEU A 175 10.15 -9.27 11.76
N ALA A 176 9.88 -10.50 11.33
CA ALA A 176 10.79 -11.63 11.52
C ALA A 176 12.16 -11.38 10.87
N TRP A 177 12.20 -10.83 9.65
CA TRP A 177 13.47 -10.49 9.00
C TRP A 177 14.31 -9.49 9.80
N ASN A 178 13.66 -8.53 10.48
CA ASN A 178 14.37 -7.54 11.29
C ASN A 178 15.03 -8.13 12.54
N SER A 179 14.63 -9.32 13.02
CA SER A 179 15.35 -10.01 14.09
C SER A 179 16.62 -10.71 13.61
N PHE A 180 16.67 -11.13 12.34
CA PHE A 180 17.87 -11.72 11.74
C PHE A 180 18.82 -10.67 11.16
N SER A 181 18.28 -9.53 10.71
CA SER A 181 19.04 -8.48 10.08
C SER A 181 18.72 -7.12 10.69
N LYS A 182 19.56 -6.69 11.64
CA LYS A 182 19.36 -5.46 12.42
C LYS A 182 19.15 -4.26 11.50
N ARG A 183 18.14 -3.44 11.79
CA ARG A 183 17.87 -2.22 11.00
C ARG A 183 19.04 -1.23 11.15
N PRO A 184 19.47 -0.56 10.07
CA PRO A 184 20.50 0.47 10.16
C PRO A 184 20.01 1.64 11.01
N ALA A 185 20.90 2.28 11.77
CA ALA A 185 20.55 3.37 12.68
C ALA A 185 19.95 4.58 11.94
N LEU A 186 19.09 5.37 12.58
CA LEU A 186 18.63 6.64 11.97
C LEU A 186 19.83 7.56 11.71
N SER A 187 19.78 8.34 10.63
CA SER A 187 20.89 9.21 10.23
C SER A 187 21.27 10.17 11.36
N ASP A 188 22.56 10.38 11.58
CA ASP A 188 23.05 11.35 12.57
C ASP A 188 22.80 12.80 12.15
N SER A 189 22.45 13.03 10.88
CA SER A 189 21.98 14.33 10.40
C SER A 189 20.59 14.72 10.94
N LEU A 190 19.84 13.78 11.52
CA LEU A 190 18.52 14.07 12.11
C LEU A 190 18.66 14.59 13.53
N THR A 191 17.91 15.65 13.84
CA THR A 191 17.76 16.13 15.22
C THR A 191 17.09 15.07 16.11
N SER A 192 17.27 15.15 17.43
CA SER A 192 16.63 14.21 18.37
C SER A 192 15.10 14.19 18.24
N LYS A 193 14.48 15.34 17.93
CA LYS A 193 13.04 15.44 17.67
C LYS A 193 12.64 14.70 16.40
N GLU A 194 13.37 14.89 15.30
CA GLU A 194 13.13 14.19 14.04
C GLU A 194 13.34 12.68 14.18
N LYS A 195 14.38 12.25 14.92
CA LYS A 195 14.60 10.83 15.24
C LYS A 195 13.40 10.23 15.98
N LYS A 196 12.85 10.93 16.99
CA LYS A 196 11.66 10.49 17.74
C LYS A 196 10.42 10.42 16.86
N LEU A 197 10.19 11.43 16.00
CA LEU A 197 9.06 11.45 15.08
C LEU A 197 9.15 10.33 14.03
N ALA A 198 10.32 10.12 13.43
CA ALA A 198 10.54 9.04 12.47
C ALA A 198 10.32 7.67 13.11
N HIS A 199 10.79 7.48 14.36
CA HIS A 199 10.57 6.24 15.11
C HIS A 199 9.08 6.02 15.41
N GLY A 200 8.39 7.05 15.89
CA GLY A 200 6.94 7.01 16.14
C GLY A 200 6.15 6.69 14.87
N ALA A 201 6.46 7.34 13.76
CA ALA A 201 5.82 7.07 12.47
C ALA A 201 6.03 5.62 12.03
N HIS A 202 7.25 5.08 12.14
CA HIS A 202 7.51 3.67 11.81
C HIS A 202 6.72 2.70 12.69
N ILE A 203 6.72 2.90 14.02
CA ILE A 203 5.95 2.04 14.94
C ILE A 203 4.48 2.08 14.58
N THR A 204 3.92 3.28 14.41
CA THR A 204 2.50 3.44 14.09
C THR A 204 2.15 2.83 12.75
N LEU A 205 2.99 2.96 11.72
CA LEU A 205 2.76 2.29 10.44
C LEU A 205 2.79 0.77 10.57
N TYR A 206 3.73 0.19 11.32
CA TYR A 206 3.73 -1.26 11.58
C TYR A 206 2.46 -1.71 12.28
N PHE A 207 2.03 -0.97 13.30
CA PHE A 207 0.79 -1.26 14.01
C PHE A 207 -0.41 -1.21 13.07
N ILE A 208 -0.58 -0.14 12.30
CA ILE A 208 -1.70 0.04 11.37
C ILE A 208 -1.72 -1.06 10.30
N MET A 209 -0.58 -1.38 9.69
CA MET A 209 -0.52 -2.40 8.64
C MET A 209 -0.91 -3.80 9.14
N LEU A 210 -0.75 -4.08 10.44
CA LEU A 210 -1.25 -5.31 11.06
C LEU A 210 -2.71 -5.19 11.52
N ALA A 211 -3.08 -4.06 12.12
CA ALA A 211 -4.39 -3.82 12.71
C ALA A 211 -5.49 -3.69 11.65
N VAL A 212 -5.23 -3.07 10.49
CA VAL A 212 -6.23 -2.88 9.43
C VAL A 212 -6.73 -4.23 8.89
N PRO A 213 -5.88 -5.18 8.47
CA PRO A 213 -6.35 -6.50 8.05
C PRO A 213 -7.09 -7.27 9.15
N VAL A 214 -6.60 -7.22 10.40
CA VAL A 214 -7.24 -7.89 11.54
C VAL A 214 -8.64 -7.33 11.80
N THR A 215 -8.77 -6.01 11.87
CA THR A 215 -10.07 -5.34 12.08
C THR A 215 -11.03 -5.55 10.90
N GLY A 216 -10.52 -5.63 9.66
CA GLY A 216 -11.32 -5.98 8.50
C GLY A 216 -11.82 -7.43 8.54
N PHE A 217 -10.98 -8.36 8.99
CA PHE A 217 -11.33 -9.76 9.19
C PHE A 217 -12.38 -9.95 10.31
N LEU A 218 -12.22 -9.24 11.43
CA LEU A 218 -13.21 -9.21 12.51
C LEU A 218 -14.54 -8.64 12.01
N MET A 219 -14.50 -7.50 11.30
CA MET A 219 -15.68 -6.87 10.70
C MET A 219 -16.43 -7.86 9.79
N THR A 220 -15.77 -8.49 8.82
CA THR A 220 -16.46 -9.40 7.88
C THR A 220 -16.93 -10.69 8.54
N SER A 221 -16.19 -11.22 9.52
CA SER A 221 -16.59 -12.44 10.22
C SER A 221 -17.84 -12.22 11.07
N TYR A 222 -17.89 -11.15 11.88
CA TYR A 222 -19.09 -10.82 12.66
C TYR A 222 -20.28 -10.38 11.79
N HIS A 223 -20.02 -9.98 10.55
CA HIS A 223 -21.07 -9.73 9.56
C HIS A 223 -21.61 -11.03 8.92
N GLY A 224 -21.00 -12.20 9.21
CA GLY A 224 -21.40 -13.49 8.64
C GLY A 224 -20.83 -13.78 7.25
N TYR A 225 -19.84 -13.00 6.77
CA TYR A 225 -19.23 -13.19 5.46
C TYR A 225 -17.82 -13.76 5.55
N GLY A 226 -17.55 -14.80 4.75
CA GLY A 226 -16.23 -15.37 4.58
C GLY A 226 -15.18 -14.39 4.05
N THR A 227 -13.92 -14.72 4.25
CA THR A 227 -12.76 -14.01 3.72
C THR A 227 -12.00 -14.90 2.76
N PHE A 228 -11.82 -14.44 1.53
CA PHE A 228 -10.99 -15.14 0.56
C PHE A 228 -9.53 -14.71 0.70
N PHE A 229 -8.63 -15.68 0.64
CA PHE A 229 -7.21 -15.50 0.40
C PHE A 229 -6.84 -16.34 -0.82
N PHE A 230 -6.79 -15.70 -1.99
CA PHE A 230 -6.71 -16.40 -3.29
C PHE A 230 -7.83 -17.44 -3.45
N ILE A 231 -7.49 -18.72 -3.54
CA ILE A 231 -8.44 -19.83 -3.70
C ILE A 231 -9.00 -20.34 -2.37
N TRP A 232 -8.41 -19.94 -1.24
CA TRP A 232 -8.83 -20.39 0.09
C TRP A 232 -9.92 -19.48 0.64
N GLU A 233 -11.07 -20.06 0.96
CA GLU A 233 -12.12 -19.39 1.70
C GLU A 233 -11.95 -19.68 3.19
N LEU A 234 -11.80 -18.62 3.99
CA LEU A 234 -11.87 -18.67 5.44
C LEU A 234 -13.31 -18.37 5.83
N PRO A 235 -14.05 -19.33 6.43
CA PRO A 235 -15.40 -19.07 6.89
C PRO A 235 -15.39 -18.03 8.03
N PRO A 236 -16.53 -17.37 8.29
CA PRO A 236 -16.71 -16.59 9.51
C PRO A 236 -16.33 -17.42 10.74
N LEU A 237 -15.48 -16.86 11.62
CA LEU A 237 -15.04 -17.57 12.83
C LEU A 237 -15.98 -17.37 14.03
N TRP A 238 -16.86 -16.37 13.96
CA TRP A 238 -17.78 -16.00 15.03
C TRP A 238 -19.21 -15.96 14.52
N GLU A 239 -20.16 -16.12 15.43
CA GLU A 239 -21.57 -15.90 15.15
C GLU A 239 -21.84 -14.46 14.70
N GLN A 240 -22.83 -14.31 13.83
CA GLN A 240 -23.22 -13.00 13.32
C GLN A 240 -23.71 -12.13 14.48
N SER A 241 -23.18 -10.91 14.58
CA SER A 241 -23.47 -9.97 15.67
C SER A 241 -23.18 -8.54 15.25
N ASP A 242 -23.98 -7.59 15.75
CA ASP A 242 -23.84 -6.15 15.49
C ASP A 242 -22.49 -5.55 15.90
N ILE A 243 -21.63 -6.30 16.60
CA ILE A 243 -20.24 -5.90 16.86
C ILE A 243 -19.44 -5.66 15.56
N TYR A 244 -19.91 -6.18 14.41
CA TYR A 244 -19.35 -5.82 13.10
C TYR A 244 -19.38 -4.31 12.84
N ILE A 245 -20.34 -3.58 13.43
CA ILE A 245 -20.45 -2.11 13.33
C ILE A 245 -19.25 -1.45 14.01
N VAL A 246 -18.85 -1.93 15.19
CA VAL A 246 -17.68 -1.41 15.92
C VAL A 246 -16.40 -1.65 15.12
N TRP A 247 -16.18 -2.88 14.65
CA TRP A 247 -15.02 -3.20 13.84
C TRP A 247 -15.02 -2.48 12.50
N GLY A 248 -16.20 -2.24 11.92
CA GLY A 248 -16.38 -1.38 10.75
C GLY A 248 -16.01 0.07 11.01
N GLY A 249 -16.35 0.60 12.18
CA GLY A 249 -15.90 1.90 12.67
C GLY A 249 -14.36 2.03 12.67
N VAL A 250 -13.70 1.00 13.24
CA VAL A 250 -12.24 0.97 13.34
C VAL A 250 -11.57 0.81 11.97
N HIS A 251 -12.05 -0.12 11.16
CA HIS A 251 -11.46 -0.48 9.87
C HIS A 251 -11.69 0.57 8.77
N LYS A 252 -12.86 1.22 8.74
CA LYS A 252 -13.24 2.18 7.69
C LYS A 252 -12.86 3.63 8.03
N TYR A 253 -12.78 3.96 9.32
CA TYR A 253 -12.58 5.35 9.77
C TYR A 253 -11.35 5.51 10.65
N LEU A 254 -11.31 4.93 11.85
CA LEU A 254 -10.24 5.23 12.81
C LEU A 254 -8.84 4.95 12.23
N LEU A 255 -8.61 3.75 11.72
CA LEU A 255 -7.29 3.35 11.22
C LEU A 255 -6.93 4.03 9.89
N PRO A 256 -7.81 4.12 8.87
CA PRO A 256 -7.47 4.82 7.62
C PRO A 256 -7.15 6.31 7.80
N TYR A 257 -7.88 7.04 8.64
CA TYR A 257 -7.60 8.47 8.84
C TYR A 257 -6.29 8.67 9.60
N LEU A 258 -6.01 7.85 10.63
CA LEU A 258 -4.70 7.84 11.28
C LEU A 258 -3.59 7.49 10.28
N LEU A 259 -3.84 6.52 9.39
CA LEU A 259 -2.92 6.16 8.33
C LEU A 259 -2.61 7.34 7.43
N TYR A 260 -3.60 8.12 6.98
CA TYR A 260 -3.37 9.26 6.07
C TYR A 260 -2.43 10.29 6.68
N ILE A 261 -2.63 10.60 7.96
CA ILE A 261 -1.78 11.54 8.70
C ILE A 261 -0.35 11.00 8.80
N VAL A 262 -0.19 9.76 9.26
CA VAL A 262 1.13 9.18 9.54
C VAL A 262 1.89 8.85 8.25
N LEU A 263 1.21 8.33 7.23
CA LEU A 263 1.78 8.05 5.92
C LEU A 263 2.17 9.36 5.22
N GLY A 264 1.31 10.38 5.28
CA GLY A 264 1.61 11.71 4.78
C GLY A 264 2.86 12.29 5.46
N ALA A 265 2.93 12.26 6.79
CA ALA A 265 4.10 12.70 7.54
C ALA A 265 5.36 11.89 7.20
N HIS A 266 5.23 10.57 6.99
CA HIS A 266 6.34 9.70 6.60
C HIS A 266 6.92 10.07 5.23
N VAL A 267 6.06 10.21 4.21
CA VAL A 267 6.47 10.55 2.84
C VAL A 267 7.00 11.98 2.77
N LEU A 268 6.27 12.95 3.34
CA LEU A 268 6.68 14.35 3.36
C LEU A 268 7.97 14.56 4.15
N GLY A 269 8.16 13.84 5.26
CA GLY A 269 9.41 13.85 6.02
C GLY A 269 10.59 13.37 5.17
N ALA A 270 10.43 12.25 4.46
CA ALA A 270 11.47 11.74 3.56
C ALA A 270 11.80 12.74 2.42
N LEU A 271 10.77 13.36 1.82
CA LEU A 271 10.94 14.39 0.78
C LEU A 271 11.63 15.65 1.32
N LYS A 272 11.22 16.15 2.49
CA LYS A 272 11.85 17.29 3.17
C LYS A 272 13.34 17.02 3.39
N HIS A 273 13.68 15.88 4.00
CA HIS A 273 15.06 15.55 4.31
C HIS A 273 15.93 15.41 3.05
N GLN A 274 15.37 14.91 1.95
CA GLN A 274 16.12 14.84 0.69
C GLN A 274 16.29 16.20 0.02
N TYR A 275 15.19 16.93 -0.19
CA TYR A 275 15.17 18.06 -1.13
C TYR A 275 15.36 19.42 -0.46
N ILE A 276 14.95 19.56 0.80
CA ILE A 276 15.07 20.79 1.58
C ILE A 276 16.33 20.73 2.45
N ASP A 277 16.44 19.69 3.28
CA ASP A 277 17.59 19.55 4.19
C ASP A 277 18.85 19.04 3.47
N LYS A 278 18.70 18.53 2.24
CA LYS A 278 19.80 18.00 1.40
C LYS A 278 20.63 16.92 2.10
N HIS A 279 19.98 16.08 2.91
CA HIS A 279 20.61 14.90 3.48
C HIS A 279 20.82 13.86 2.38
N ASP A 280 22.02 13.83 1.80
CA ASP A 280 22.39 13.05 0.61
C ASP A 280 22.10 11.54 0.66
N ASN A 281 21.79 11.01 1.85
CA ASN A 281 21.60 9.59 2.11
C ASN A 281 20.18 9.20 2.53
N THR A 282 19.23 10.14 2.71
CA THR A 282 17.88 9.79 3.22
C THR A 282 17.19 8.77 2.32
N PHE A 283 17.08 9.05 1.02
CA PHE A 283 16.48 8.11 0.09
C PHE A 283 17.39 6.93 -0.25
N LYS A 284 18.71 7.13 -0.40
CA LYS A 284 19.67 6.08 -0.82
C LYS A 284 19.71 4.85 0.10
N ARG A 285 19.15 4.98 1.31
CA ARG A 285 18.95 3.88 2.26
C ARG A 285 17.85 2.91 1.82
N MET A 286 16.83 3.39 1.11
CA MET A 286 15.67 2.60 0.66
C MET A 286 15.50 2.53 -0.87
N VAL A 287 16.07 3.47 -1.62
CA VAL A 287 16.10 3.48 -3.10
C VAL A 287 17.53 3.46 -3.64
N SER A 288 17.65 3.22 -4.94
CA SER A 288 18.92 3.12 -5.67
C SER A 288 19.51 4.49 -5.98
#